data_AF-A0A975AEV5-F1
#
_entry.id   AF-A0A975AEV5-F1
#
_cell.length_a   1.000
_cell.length_b   1.000
_cell.length_c   1.000
_cell.angle_alpha   90.00
_cell.angle_beta   90.00
_cell.angle_gamma   90.00
#
_symmetry.space_group_name_H-M   'P 1'
#
loop_
_entity.id
_entity.type
_entity.pdbx_description
1 polymer ?
#
loop_
_entity_poly.entity_id
_entity_poly.type
_entity_poly.pdbx_seq_one_letter_code
_entity_poly.pdbx_strand_id
1 'polypeptide(L)'
;MIKLGEMQTLVVAKEVDFGVYLRENADDRKEDDVLLPIKQVPEGTKQGDKIEVFVYRDSNDRIIATTRRPKLVIGEIGYLKVVEISKIGAFLNWGLEKDLFLPYKEQISELRTNGEYMVGIYIDKSNRLCATMNLYNVLKTDSPYKVNDKVTGTVFSLRRGLGAMIAVDGKYLGMIHEKELLKPLHAGEEVEVRVNQVKEDGKLGLSLRDAPRLQIDKDGEKIYSKLIKNKGSLAFNDNSNPEEIRNTFNMSKSSFKKAIGNLMKRKLIVITRNGIELANEKNTKSNNDFKKSSGRYNKSNNNYKKSNNRYDKPKDGYKKTNDRYDKSKDGYNDFGKNKKTYRNRKSGK
;
A
#
# COMPACT_ATOMS: atom_id res chain seq x y z
N MET A 1 -20.83 -4.67 22.46
CA MET A 1 -20.19 -5.83 23.10
C MET A 1 -18.76 -5.47 23.45
N ILE A 2 -18.33 -5.76 24.68
CA ILE A 2 -16.94 -5.52 25.13
C ILE A 2 -15.96 -6.27 24.22
N LYS A 3 -14.87 -5.60 23.84
CA LYS A 3 -13.91 -6.09 22.86
C LYS A 3 -12.59 -6.52 23.48
N LEU A 4 -12.22 -7.79 23.31
CA LEU A 4 -10.89 -8.28 23.66
C LEU A 4 -9.84 -7.65 22.74
N GLY A 5 -8.77 -7.08 23.31
CA GLY A 5 -7.61 -6.57 22.56
C GLY A 5 -7.74 -5.15 21.98
N GLU A 6 -8.78 -4.39 22.33
CA GLU A 6 -8.92 -2.97 21.99
C GLU A 6 -8.91 -2.08 23.25
N MET A 7 -8.45 -0.82 23.11
CA MET A 7 -8.78 0.24 24.07
C MET A 7 -10.24 0.63 23.89
N GLN A 8 -10.99 0.77 24.97
CA GLN A 8 -12.39 1.20 24.94
C GLN A 8 -12.80 1.91 26.23
N THR A 9 -13.78 2.80 26.14
CA THR A 9 -14.39 3.43 27.32
C THR A 9 -15.54 2.56 27.83
N LEU A 10 -15.49 2.18 29.11
CA LEU A 10 -16.54 1.42 29.77
C LEU A 10 -17.11 2.21 30.97
N VAL A 11 -18.34 1.91 31.36
CA VAL A 11 -19.07 2.50 32.50
C VAL A 11 -18.89 1.65 33.75
N VAL A 12 -18.65 2.28 34.90
CA VAL A 12 -18.58 1.60 36.21
C VAL A 12 -19.95 1.07 36.62
N ALA A 13 -20.10 -0.24 36.60
CA ALA A 13 -21.33 -0.96 36.92
C ALA A 13 -21.59 -1.08 38.43
N LYS A 14 -20.53 -1.35 39.20
CA LYS A 14 -20.55 -1.51 40.67
C LYS A 14 -19.11 -1.54 41.22
N GLU A 15 -18.97 -1.11 42.46
CA GLU A 15 -17.74 -1.22 43.26
C GLU A 15 -17.74 -2.51 44.10
N VAL A 16 -16.55 -3.07 44.37
CA VAL A 16 -16.30 -4.22 45.26
C VAL A 16 -14.92 -4.09 45.91
N ASP A 17 -14.68 -4.76 47.03
CA ASP A 17 -13.44 -4.64 47.84
C ASP A 17 -12.13 -4.88 47.05
N PHE A 18 -12.20 -5.60 45.92
CA PHE A 18 -11.07 -5.95 45.07
C PHE A 18 -11.05 -5.22 43.70
N GLY A 19 -11.94 -4.26 43.45
CA GLY A 19 -11.93 -3.44 42.24
C GLY A 19 -13.31 -2.89 41.85
N VAL A 20 -13.48 -2.58 40.56
CA VAL A 20 -14.79 -2.21 40.00
C VAL A 20 -15.13 -3.11 38.83
N TYR A 21 -16.42 -3.41 38.66
CA TYR A 21 -16.90 -4.04 37.44
C TYR A 21 -17.29 -2.96 36.43
N LEU A 22 -16.96 -3.18 35.17
CA LEU A 22 -17.17 -2.28 34.04
C LEU A 22 -18.05 -2.93 32.99
N ARG A 23 -18.88 -2.14 32.30
CA ARG A 23 -19.77 -2.58 31.21
C ARG A 23 -19.82 -1.56 30.08
N GLU A 24 -20.39 -1.93 28.94
CA GLU A 24 -20.50 -1.04 27.77
C GLU A 24 -21.52 0.09 28.01
N ASN A 25 -22.78 -0.25 28.30
CA ASN A 25 -23.84 0.70 28.64
C ASN A 25 -24.39 0.38 30.04
N ALA A 26 -24.92 1.38 30.75
CA ALA A 26 -25.43 1.20 32.12
C ALA A 26 -26.53 0.11 32.20
N ASP A 27 -27.41 0.08 31.19
CA ASP A 27 -28.60 -0.76 31.11
C ASP A 27 -28.34 -2.22 30.68
N ASP A 28 -27.09 -2.56 30.31
CA ASP A 28 -26.75 -3.90 29.84
C ASP A 28 -26.83 -4.96 30.96
N ARG A 29 -27.05 -6.22 30.55
CA ARG A 29 -27.13 -7.36 31.46
C ARG A 29 -25.76 -7.64 32.10
N LYS A 30 -25.77 -8.11 33.35
CA LYS A 30 -24.58 -8.46 34.14
C LYS A 30 -23.63 -9.50 33.53
N GLU A 31 -24.04 -10.18 32.46
CA GLU A 31 -23.31 -11.32 31.87
C GLU A 31 -22.02 -10.88 31.15
N ASP A 32 -21.93 -9.61 30.74
CA ASP A 32 -20.73 -9.00 30.13
C ASP A 32 -19.90 -8.11 31.10
N ASP A 33 -20.21 -8.06 32.41
CA ASP A 33 -19.48 -7.22 33.38
C ASP A 33 -17.99 -7.66 33.53
N VAL A 34 -17.02 -6.82 33.13
CA VAL A 34 -15.56 -7.09 33.23
C VAL A 34 -14.92 -6.42 34.45
N LEU A 35 -14.05 -7.13 35.18
CA LEU A 35 -13.37 -6.59 36.36
C LEU A 35 -12.14 -5.71 36.00
N LEU A 36 -12.09 -4.50 36.55
CA LEU A 36 -10.88 -3.68 36.69
C LEU A 36 -10.36 -3.81 38.15
N PRO A 37 -9.18 -4.41 38.39
CA PRO A 37 -8.66 -4.64 39.74
C PRO A 37 -8.35 -3.34 40.50
N ILE A 38 -8.56 -3.34 41.83
CA ILE A 38 -8.44 -2.14 42.70
C ILE A 38 -7.14 -1.34 42.53
N LYS A 39 -6.01 -2.03 42.27
CA LYS A 39 -4.68 -1.41 42.02
C LYS A 39 -4.60 -0.57 40.73
N GLN A 40 -5.69 -0.52 39.95
CA GLN A 40 -5.77 0.12 38.63
C GLN A 40 -7.00 1.03 38.50
N VAL A 41 -7.84 1.11 39.54
CA VAL A 41 -9.00 2.00 39.63
C VAL A 41 -8.51 3.42 39.95
N PRO A 42 -8.91 4.46 39.18
CA PRO A 42 -8.58 5.84 39.51
C PRO A 42 -9.13 6.26 40.88
N GLU A 43 -8.40 7.10 41.62
CA GLU A 43 -8.86 7.61 42.92
C GLU A 43 -10.15 8.42 42.77
N GLY A 44 -11.11 8.20 43.67
CA GLY A 44 -12.41 8.88 43.66
C GLY A 44 -13.44 8.36 42.64
N THR A 45 -13.13 7.30 41.88
CA THR A 45 -14.06 6.58 40.99
C THR A 45 -15.34 6.17 41.71
N LYS A 46 -16.49 6.30 41.03
CA LYS A 46 -17.83 5.92 41.51
C LYS A 46 -18.62 5.15 40.46
N GLN A 47 -19.66 4.44 40.89
CA GLN A 47 -20.70 3.90 40.01
C GLN A 47 -21.22 4.96 39.02
N GLY A 48 -21.27 4.61 37.73
CA GLY A 48 -21.67 5.49 36.63
C GLY A 48 -20.53 6.24 35.92
N ASP A 49 -19.32 6.30 36.51
CA ASP A 49 -18.16 6.93 35.87
C ASP A 49 -17.71 6.18 34.60
N LYS A 50 -16.97 6.87 33.73
CA LYS A 50 -16.43 6.33 32.48
C LYS A 50 -14.91 6.22 32.54
N ILE A 51 -14.39 5.02 32.28
CA ILE A 51 -12.95 4.70 32.34
C ILE A 51 -12.51 4.13 31.00
N GLU A 52 -11.43 4.66 30.43
CA GLU A 52 -10.75 4.03 29.30
C GLU A 52 -9.89 2.86 29.78
N VAL A 53 -10.12 1.68 29.21
CA VAL A 53 -9.42 0.44 29.56
C VAL A 53 -9.07 -0.40 28.34
N PHE A 54 -7.98 -1.14 28.45
CA PHE A 54 -7.67 -2.30 27.61
C PHE A 54 -8.31 -3.55 28.23
N VAL A 55 -8.94 -4.40 27.41
CA VAL A 55 -9.52 -5.67 27.89
C VAL A 55 -8.72 -6.86 27.34
N TYR A 56 -8.25 -7.73 28.23
CA TYR A 56 -7.38 -8.88 27.91
C TYR A 56 -7.74 -10.10 28.76
N ARG A 57 -6.89 -11.15 28.74
CA ARG A 57 -7.04 -12.33 29.62
C ARG A 57 -5.88 -12.46 30.61
N ASP A 58 -6.22 -12.64 31.89
CA ASP A 58 -5.26 -12.84 32.98
C ASP A 58 -4.55 -14.20 32.92
N SER A 59 -3.70 -14.50 33.90
CA SER A 59 -2.99 -15.79 34.02
C SER A 59 -3.92 -16.98 34.27
N ASN A 60 -5.15 -16.75 34.72
CA ASN A 60 -6.20 -17.76 34.89
C ASN A 60 -7.16 -17.84 33.69
N ASP A 61 -6.80 -17.19 32.58
CA ASP A 61 -7.56 -17.08 31.33
C ASP A 61 -8.92 -16.36 31.44
N ARG A 62 -9.14 -15.60 32.52
CA ARG A 62 -10.35 -14.80 32.75
C ARG A 62 -10.25 -13.47 32.02
N ILE A 63 -11.36 -12.99 31.47
CA ILE A 63 -11.44 -11.65 30.86
C ILE A 63 -11.31 -10.60 31.96
N ILE A 64 -10.42 -9.62 31.76
CA ILE A 64 -10.05 -8.61 32.76
C ILE A 64 -9.72 -7.28 32.07
N ALA A 65 -9.97 -6.16 32.77
CA ALA A 65 -9.68 -4.82 32.29
C ALA A 65 -8.40 -4.26 32.95
N THR A 66 -7.70 -3.38 32.22
CA THR A 66 -6.56 -2.60 32.74
C THR A 66 -6.58 -1.18 32.19
N THR A 67 -6.30 -0.20 33.06
CA THR A 67 -6.07 1.21 32.66
C THR A 67 -4.69 1.43 32.02
N ARG A 68 -3.82 0.40 31.99
CA ARG A 68 -2.53 0.46 31.32
C ARG A 68 -2.69 0.13 29.84
N ARG A 69 -2.43 1.11 28.97
CA ARG A 69 -2.27 0.83 27.54
C ARG A 69 -1.06 -0.10 27.32
N PRO A 70 -1.21 -1.27 26.67
CA PRO A 70 -0.06 -2.07 26.23
C PRO A 70 0.72 -1.35 25.12
N LYS A 71 1.92 -1.85 24.82
CA LYS A 71 2.76 -1.35 23.70
C LYS A 71 2.06 -1.49 22.34
N LEU A 72 1.17 -2.47 22.17
CA LEU A 72 0.39 -2.72 20.96
C LEU A 72 -1.04 -3.14 21.32
N VAL A 73 -2.02 -2.71 20.53
CA VAL A 73 -3.40 -3.22 20.54
C VAL A 73 -3.76 -3.86 19.19
N ILE A 74 -4.95 -4.47 19.06
CA ILE A 74 -5.41 -5.05 17.79
C ILE A 74 -5.47 -3.98 16.70
N GLY A 75 -4.97 -4.34 15.51
CA GLY A 75 -4.88 -3.44 14.36
C GLY A 75 -3.64 -2.53 14.37
N GLU A 76 -2.74 -2.66 15.35
CA GLU A 76 -1.41 -2.05 15.36
C GLU A 76 -0.32 -3.11 15.11
N ILE A 77 0.82 -2.66 14.61
CA ILE A 77 2.07 -3.42 14.58
C ILE A 77 3.19 -2.65 15.29
N GLY A 78 4.22 -3.35 15.73
CA GLY A 78 5.44 -2.73 16.26
C GLY A 78 6.42 -3.75 16.81
N TYR A 79 7.55 -3.25 17.31
CA TYR A 79 8.61 -4.10 17.88
C TYR A 79 8.27 -4.50 19.32
N LEU A 80 8.27 -5.81 19.58
CA LEU A 80 8.24 -6.36 20.94
C LEU A 80 9.50 -7.19 21.21
N LYS A 81 9.97 -7.13 22.45
CA LYS A 81 11.15 -7.84 22.94
C LYS A 81 10.80 -9.26 23.42
N VAL A 82 11.56 -10.27 22.98
CA VAL A 82 11.44 -11.66 23.45
C VAL A 82 11.95 -11.77 24.89
N VAL A 83 11.08 -12.21 25.80
CA VAL A 83 11.40 -12.50 27.21
C VAL A 83 11.83 -13.96 27.37
N GLU A 84 11.06 -14.89 26.80
CA GLU A 84 11.31 -16.33 26.89
C GLU A 84 11.08 -17.01 25.53
N ILE A 85 11.80 -18.10 25.27
CA ILE A 85 11.54 -19.05 24.18
C ILE A 85 11.30 -20.42 24.82
N SER A 86 10.13 -20.99 24.56
CA SER A 86 9.60 -22.19 25.21
C SER A 86 9.31 -23.30 24.19
N LYS A 87 8.91 -24.50 24.66
CA LYS A 87 8.54 -25.63 23.79
C LYS A 87 7.33 -25.39 22.87
N ILE A 88 6.55 -24.33 23.09
CA ILE A 88 5.32 -24.03 22.33
C ILE A 88 5.42 -22.76 21.46
N GLY A 89 6.42 -21.92 21.68
CA GLY A 89 6.60 -20.62 21.04
C GLY A 89 7.38 -19.66 21.94
N ALA A 90 7.36 -18.37 21.61
CA ALA A 90 8.01 -17.32 22.40
C ALA A 90 7.01 -16.47 23.20
N PHE A 91 7.50 -15.76 24.21
CA PHE A 91 6.74 -14.79 24.99
C PHE A 91 7.36 -13.39 24.85
N LEU A 92 6.51 -12.39 24.59
CA LEU A 92 6.93 -11.04 24.18
C LEU A 92 6.47 -9.95 25.14
N ASN A 93 7.38 -9.05 25.49
CA ASN A 93 7.10 -7.97 26.43
C ASN A 93 6.30 -6.82 25.80
N TRP A 94 4.99 -6.91 25.90
CA TRP A 94 4.02 -5.85 25.54
C TRP A 94 3.60 -4.92 26.69
N GLY A 95 4.15 -5.08 27.90
CA GLY A 95 3.99 -4.15 29.02
C GLY A 95 2.85 -4.46 30.01
N LEU A 96 2.13 -5.58 29.86
CA LEU A 96 1.17 -6.08 30.84
C LEU A 96 1.79 -7.17 31.74
N GLU A 97 1.07 -7.58 32.79
CA GLU A 97 1.53 -8.56 33.80
C GLU A 97 1.79 -9.97 33.23
N LYS A 98 1.27 -10.27 32.04
CA LYS A 98 1.41 -11.53 31.32
C LYS A 98 1.93 -11.21 29.93
N ASP A 99 3.09 -11.76 29.55
CA ASP A 99 3.68 -11.54 28.23
C ASP A 99 2.83 -12.11 27.09
N LEU A 100 2.92 -11.49 25.91
CA LEU A 100 2.13 -11.85 24.74
C LEU A 100 2.74 -13.08 24.04
N PHE A 101 1.95 -14.12 23.82
CA PHE A 101 2.40 -15.38 23.25
C PHE A 101 2.55 -15.30 21.71
N LEU A 102 3.70 -15.75 21.18
CA LEU A 102 4.01 -15.86 19.75
C LEU A 102 4.20 -17.35 19.37
N PRO A 103 3.14 -18.02 18.86
CA PRO A 103 3.20 -19.43 18.48
C PRO A 103 4.20 -19.69 17.34
N TYR A 104 4.85 -20.85 17.32
CA TYR A 104 5.82 -21.20 16.25
C TYR A 104 5.27 -21.10 14.83
N LYS A 105 3.95 -21.32 14.62
CA LYS A 105 3.31 -21.21 13.30
C LYS A 105 3.22 -19.78 12.77
N GLU A 106 3.36 -18.79 13.64
CA GLU A 106 3.26 -17.36 13.36
C GLU A 106 4.65 -16.66 13.33
N GLN A 107 5.73 -17.45 13.44
CA GLN A 107 7.11 -16.98 13.36
C GLN A 107 7.63 -17.11 11.92
N ILE A 108 8.24 -16.05 11.39
CA ILE A 108 8.81 -16.03 10.03
C ILE A 108 10.35 -16.16 10.00
N SER A 109 10.99 -16.19 11.18
CA SER A 109 12.45 -16.33 11.35
C SER A 109 12.77 -16.94 12.72
N GLU A 110 13.99 -17.44 12.89
CA GLU A 110 14.50 -17.85 14.21
C GLU A 110 14.50 -16.66 15.19
N LEU A 111 13.97 -16.89 16.40
CA LEU A 111 13.92 -15.92 17.48
C LEU A 111 15.11 -16.07 18.43
N ARG A 112 15.50 -14.97 19.06
CA ARG A 112 16.54 -14.94 20.12
C ARG A 112 16.01 -14.22 21.35
N THR A 113 16.24 -14.79 22.53
CA THR A 113 15.93 -14.15 23.81
C THR A 113 16.59 -12.78 23.89
N ASN A 114 15.89 -11.78 24.43
CA ASN A 114 16.22 -10.36 24.40
C ASN A 114 16.24 -9.67 23.02
N GLY A 115 16.04 -10.38 21.90
CA GLY A 115 15.87 -9.76 20.58
C GLY A 115 14.52 -9.09 20.43
N GLU A 116 14.44 -8.06 19.60
CA GLU A 116 13.21 -7.32 19.31
C GLU A 116 12.72 -7.59 17.89
N TYR A 117 11.43 -7.86 17.74
CA TYR A 117 10.84 -8.33 16.49
C TYR A 117 9.53 -7.61 16.21
N MET A 118 9.33 -7.21 14.95
CA MET A 118 8.09 -6.58 14.50
C MET A 118 6.97 -7.62 14.44
N VAL A 119 5.89 -7.36 15.17
CA VAL A 119 4.69 -8.21 15.28
C VAL A 119 3.42 -7.35 15.26
N GLY A 120 2.28 -7.98 14.96
CA GLY A 120 0.95 -7.44 15.31
C GLY A 120 0.16 -8.46 16.13
N ILE A 121 -1.04 -8.08 16.57
CA ILE A 121 -1.89 -8.87 17.47
C ILE A 121 -3.09 -9.46 16.72
N TYR A 122 -3.41 -10.72 16.99
CA TYR A 122 -4.65 -11.38 16.56
C TYR A 122 -5.31 -12.14 17.73
N ILE A 123 -6.59 -12.51 17.55
CA ILE A 123 -7.33 -13.39 18.47
C ILE A 123 -7.31 -14.81 17.88
N ASP A 124 -6.89 -15.80 18.66
CA ASP A 124 -6.84 -17.20 18.24
C ASP A 124 -8.22 -17.91 18.34
N LYS A 125 -8.28 -19.17 17.90
CA LYS A 125 -9.52 -19.98 17.98
C LYS A 125 -9.98 -20.29 19.42
N SER A 126 -9.10 -20.09 20.41
CA SER A 126 -9.40 -20.21 21.84
C SER A 126 -9.89 -18.89 22.44
N ASN A 127 -10.09 -17.84 21.62
CA ASN A 127 -10.40 -16.47 22.03
C ASN A 127 -9.34 -15.86 22.98
N ARG A 128 -8.06 -16.11 22.70
CA ARG A 128 -6.88 -15.55 23.39
C ARG A 128 -6.11 -14.61 22.47
N LEU A 129 -5.46 -13.59 23.04
CA LEU A 129 -4.60 -12.66 22.32
C LEU A 129 -3.22 -13.29 22.08
N CYS A 130 -2.80 -13.30 20.82
CA CYS A 130 -1.52 -13.83 20.35
C CYS A 130 -0.82 -12.83 19.43
N ALA A 131 0.52 -12.85 19.44
CA ALA A 131 1.34 -12.14 18.47
C ALA A 131 1.49 -12.94 17.16
N THR A 132 1.67 -12.24 16.05
CA THR A 132 2.13 -12.82 14.78
C THR A 132 3.17 -11.93 14.11
N MET A 133 4.21 -12.55 13.53
CA MET A 133 5.15 -11.89 12.61
C MET A 133 4.61 -11.86 11.17
N ASN A 134 3.54 -12.61 10.88
CA ASN A 134 2.90 -12.66 9.56
C ASN A 134 1.96 -11.45 9.38
N LEU A 135 2.54 -10.26 9.22
CA LEU A 135 1.80 -8.99 9.27
C LEU A 135 0.71 -8.85 8.18
N TYR A 136 0.77 -9.67 7.13
CA TYR A 136 -0.27 -9.78 6.10
C TYR A 136 -1.64 -10.22 6.66
N ASN A 137 -1.66 -10.85 7.84
CA ASN A 137 -2.89 -11.30 8.52
C ASN A 137 -3.56 -10.21 9.39
N VAL A 138 -2.84 -9.11 9.70
CA VAL A 138 -3.27 -8.08 10.68
C VAL A 138 -3.28 -6.65 10.11
N LEU A 139 -2.50 -6.38 9.05
CA LEU A 139 -2.59 -5.14 8.29
C LEU A 139 -3.84 -5.15 7.39
N LYS A 140 -4.60 -4.06 7.44
CA LYS A 140 -5.87 -3.92 6.71
C LYS A 140 -5.67 -3.45 5.26
N THR A 141 -6.73 -3.53 4.46
CA THR A 141 -6.78 -2.98 3.09
C THR A 141 -7.91 -1.95 2.89
N ASP A 142 -8.63 -1.57 3.95
CA ASP A 142 -9.72 -0.58 3.97
C ASP A 142 -9.21 0.86 4.18
N SER A 143 -8.06 1.21 3.61
CA SER A 143 -7.40 2.49 3.88
C SER A 143 -8.18 3.70 3.33
N PRO A 144 -8.26 4.83 4.05
CA PRO A 144 -8.93 6.05 3.57
C PRO A 144 -8.16 6.77 2.45
N TYR A 145 -6.93 6.35 2.17
CA TYR A 145 -6.00 7.00 1.26
C TYR A 145 -6.37 6.87 -0.22
N LYS A 146 -5.99 7.90 -0.97
CA LYS A 146 -6.30 8.11 -2.38
C LYS A 146 -5.03 8.31 -3.19
N VAL A 147 -5.15 8.18 -4.50
CA VAL A 147 -4.02 8.34 -5.42
C VAL A 147 -3.47 9.78 -5.35
N ASN A 148 -2.16 9.87 -5.10
CA ASN A 148 -1.34 11.05 -4.82
C ASN A 148 -1.30 11.55 -3.37
N ASP A 149 -1.96 10.88 -2.42
CA ASP A 149 -1.72 11.14 -1.00
C ASP A 149 -0.27 10.78 -0.64
N LYS A 150 0.36 11.60 0.22
CA LYS A 150 1.64 11.30 0.86
C LYS A 150 1.38 10.58 2.18
N VAL A 151 2.10 9.49 2.42
CA VAL A 151 1.96 8.65 3.62
C VAL A 151 3.32 8.17 4.12
N THR A 152 3.43 7.89 5.41
CA THR A 152 4.60 7.24 6.01
C THR A 152 4.29 5.77 6.26
N GLY A 153 5.29 4.90 6.13
CA GLY A 153 5.14 3.51 6.54
C GLY A 153 6.46 2.79 6.71
N THR A 154 6.43 1.70 7.47
CA THR A 154 7.63 0.90 7.76
C THR A 154 7.72 -0.28 6.79
N VAL A 155 8.91 -0.50 6.23
CA VAL A 155 9.22 -1.67 5.39
C VAL A 155 9.24 -2.91 6.29
N PHE A 156 8.34 -3.87 6.07
CA PHE A 156 8.27 -5.10 6.89
C PHE A 156 8.65 -6.37 6.14
N SER A 157 8.69 -6.34 4.80
CA SER A 157 9.02 -7.53 4.00
C SER A 157 9.60 -7.12 2.65
N LEU A 158 10.66 -7.80 2.21
CA LEU A 158 11.31 -7.59 0.92
C LEU A 158 11.18 -8.88 0.10
N ARG A 159 10.62 -8.79 -1.11
CA ARG A 159 10.40 -9.94 -2.00
C ARG A 159 10.97 -9.64 -3.39
N ARG A 160 12.07 -10.33 -3.75
CA ARG A 160 12.68 -10.27 -5.08
C ARG A 160 11.64 -10.53 -6.18
N GLY A 161 11.63 -9.72 -7.22
CA GLY A 161 10.64 -9.78 -8.31
C GLY A 161 9.29 -9.12 -8.01
N LEU A 162 9.06 -8.63 -6.78
CA LEU A 162 7.86 -7.89 -6.38
C LEU A 162 8.22 -6.49 -5.86
N GLY A 163 9.14 -6.40 -4.90
CA GLY A 163 9.58 -5.16 -4.26
C GLY A 163 9.49 -5.20 -2.73
N ALA A 164 9.13 -4.07 -2.12
CA ALA A 164 9.02 -3.89 -0.67
C ALA A 164 7.55 -3.80 -0.24
N MET A 165 7.17 -4.56 0.78
CA MET A 165 5.86 -4.47 1.44
C MET A 165 5.97 -3.52 2.63
N ILE A 166 5.01 -2.59 2.71
CA ILE A 166 5.02 -1.45 3.62
C ILE A 166 3.78 -1.52 4.52
N ALA A 167 3.97 -1.26 5.81
CA ALA A 167 2.89 -1.04 6.76
C ALA A 167 2.67 0.48 6.88
N VAL A 168 1.72 1.01 6.11
CA VAL A 168 1.36 2.43 6.12
C VAL A 168 0.63 2.75 7.43
N ASP A 169 1.12 3.75 8.16
CA ASP A 169 0.73 4.12 9.53
C ASP A 169 0.71 2.94 10.54
N GLY A 170 1.48 1.86 10.27
CA GLY A 170 1.41 0.61 11.03
C GLY A 170 0.07 -0.14 10.92
N LYS A 171 -0.82 0.25 10.00
CA LYS A 171 -2.22 -0.20 9.93
C LYS A 171 -2.62 -0.78 8.57
N TYR A 172 -2.08 -0.26 7.48
CA TYR A 172 -2.54 -0.58 6.12
C TYR A 172 -1.47 -1.23 5.26
N LEU A 173 -1.86 -2.24 4.47
CA LEU A 173 -0.96 -2.98 3.60
C LEU A 173 -0.70 -2.24 2.28
N GLY A 174 0.52 -1.74 2.11
CA GLY A 174 1.02 -1.17 0.87
C GLY A 174 2.21 -1.92 0.27
N MET A 175 2.56 -1.57 -0.97
CA MET A 175 3.69 -2.17 -1.70
C MET A 175 4.38 -1.16 -2.62
N ILE A 176 5.69 -0.98 -2.46
CA ILE A 176 6.56 -0.32 -3.45
C ILE A 176 7.06 -1.40 -4.41
N HIS A 177 6.70 -1.29 -5.69
CA HIS A 177 7.13 -2.25 -6.70
C HIS A 177 8.66 -2.16 -6.95
N GLU A 178 9.35 -3.27 -7.23
CA GLU A 178 10.82 -3.33 -7.39
C GLU A 178 11.38 -2.25 -8.34
N LYS A 179 10.73 -2.03 -9.50
CA LYS A 179 11.00 -0.95 -10.49
C LYS A 179 10.90 0.50 -9.96
N GLU A 180 10.30 0.72 -8.80
CA GLU A 180 10.20 2.03 -8.12
C GLU A 180 11.28 2.24 -7.05
N LEU A 181 12.04 1.19 -6.70
CA LEU A 181 13.14 1.27 -5.74
C LEU A 181 14.33 2.03 -6.36
N LEU A 182 14.59 3.24 -5.86
CA LEU A 182 15.76 4.04 -6.25
C LEU A 182 17.03 3.66 -5.46
N LYS A 183 16.85 3.11 -4.26
CA LYS A 183 17.87 2.58 -3.36
C LYS A 183 17.41 1.21 -2.83
N PRO A 184 18.32 0.35 -2.35
CA PRO A 184 17.95 -0.74 -1.46
C PRO A 184 17.18 -0.19 -0.24
N LEU A 185 16.15 -0.92 0.18
CA LEU A 185 15.44 -0.69 1.44
C LEU A 185 15.67 -1.88 2.37
N HIS A 186 15.55 -1.67 3.68
CA HIS A 186 15.77 -2.68 4.71
C HIS A 186 14.50 -2.92 5.53
N ALA A 187 14.32 -4.12 6.08
CA ALA A 187 13.22 -4.37 7.01
C ALA A 187 13.44 -3.54 8.30
N GLY A 188 12.40 -2.82 8.74
CA GLY A 188 12.46 -1.82 9.80
C GLY A 188 12.72 -0.38 9.32
N GLU A 189 13.02 -0.17 8.04
CA GLU A 189 13.23 1.17 7.48
C GLU A 189 11.90 1.91 7.33
N GLU A 190 11.78 3.11 7.90
CA GLU A 190 10.65 4.01 7.64
C GLU A 190 10.85 4.76 6.32
N VAL A 191 9.77 4.91 5.54
CA VAL A 191 9.79 5.61 4.26
C VAL A 191 8.59 6.54 4.13
N GLU A 192 8.87 7.79 3.71
CA GLU A 192 7.84 8.66 3.14
C GLU A 192 7.62 8.24 1.67
N VAL A 193 6.37 8.01 1.31
CA VAL A 193 5.97 7.52 -0.02
C VAL A 193 4.67 8.15 -0.47
N ARG A 194 4.46 8.18 -1.78
CA ARG A 194 3.19 8.61 -2.38
C ARG A 194 2.39 7.40 -2.87
N VAL A 195 1.09 7.40 -2.59
CA VAL A 195 0.15 6.43 -3.14
C VAL A 195 0.05 6.64 -4.66
N ASN A 196 0.46 5.66 -5.46
CA ASN A 196 0.39 5.70 -6.92
C ASN A 196 -0.83 4.96 -7.50
N GLN A 197 -1.43 4.05 -6.72
CA GLN A 197 -2.61 3.27 -7.08
C GLN A 197 -3.32 2.82 -5.80
N VAL A 198 -4.65 2.75 -5.83
CA VAL A 198 -5.43 1.94 -4.89
C VAL A 198 -6.02 0.79 -5.72
N LYS A 199 -5.82 -0.46 -5.28
CA LYS A 199 -6.26 -1.64 -6.02
C LYS A 199 -7.70 -2.02 -5.70
N GLU A 200 -8.29 -2.89 -6.53
CA GLU A 200 -9.64 -3.44 -6.31
C GLU A 200 -9.74 -4.29 -5.02
N ASP A 201 -8.63 -4.83 -4.52
CA ASP A 201 -8.52 -5.51 -3.21
C ASP A 201 -8.14 -4.56 -2.06
N GLY A 202 -8.18 -3.25 -2.30
CA GLY A 202 -7.86 -2.18 -1.35
C GLY A 202 -6.37 -1.94 -1.10
N LYS A 203 -5.47 -2.84 -1.54
CA LYS A 203 -4.03 -2.72 -1.26
C LYS A 203 -3.43 -1.49 -1.95
N LEU A 204 -2.56 -0.78 -1.22
CA LEU A 204 -1.92 0.45 -1.71
C LEU A 204 -0.73 0.13 -2.62
N GLY A 205 -0.73 0.69 -3.83
CA GLY A 205 0.46 0.86 -4.65
C GLY A 205 1.21 2.11 -4.21
N LEU A 206 2.51 1.99 -3.95
CA LEU A 206 3.35 3.05 -3.39
C LEU A 206 4.55 3.35 -4.32
N SER A 207 5.04 4.58 -4.24
CA SER A 207 6.23 5.03 -4.97
C SER A 207 7.08 5.96 -4.10
N LEU A 208 8.40 5.76 -4.13
CA LEU A 208 9.42 6.68 -3.60
C LEU A 208 9.64 7.91 -4.51
N ARG A 209 9.01 7.93 -5.68
CA ARG A 209 9.08 9.04 -6.63
C ARG A 209 7.94 10.01 -6.36
N ASP A 210 8.28 11.30 -6.34
CA ASP A 210 7.34 12.39 -6.53
C ASP A 210 6.33 12.06 -7.64
N ALA A 211 5.13 12.62 -7.56
CA ALA A 211 4.19 12.58 -8.68
C ALA A 211 4.95 13.09 -9.92
N PRO A 212 5.05 12.32 -11.03
CA PRO A 212 5.97 12.64 -12.13
C PRO A 212 5.76 14.08 -12.54
N ARG A 213 6.78 14.94 -12.30
CA ARG A 213 6.61 16.40 -12.39
C ARG A 213 5.99 16.70 -13.74
N LEU A 214 4.75 17.18 -13.70
CA LEU A 214 3.92 17.33 -14.87
C LEU A 214 4.51 18.47 -15.69
N GLN A 215 5.45 18.14 -16.60
CA GLN A 215 6.01 19.03 -17.63
C GLN A 215 4.94 19.35 -18.70
N ILE A 216 3.77 19.76 -18.23
CA ILE A 216 2.77 20.41 -19.04
C ILE A 216 3.27 21.87 -19.24
N ASP A 217 2.89 22.48 -20.35
CA ASP A 217 3.04 23.92 -20.53
C ASP A 217 2.10 24.67 -19.57
N LYS A 218 2.41 25.93 -19.24
CA LYS A 218 1.59 26.76 -18.33
C LYS A 218 0.12 26.84 -18.72
N ASP A 219 -0.19 26.66 -20.01
CA ASP A 219 -1.57 26.61 -20.50
C ASP A 219 -2.26 25.27 -20.20
N GLY A 220 -1.60 24.13 -20.43
CA GLY A 220 -2.15 22.84 -20.02
C GLY A 220 -2.20 22.65 -18.50
N GLU A 221 -1.33 23.30 -17.71
CA GLU A 221 -1.46 23.36 -16.25
C GLU A 221 -2.79 24.03 -15.85
N LYS A 222 -3.12 25.22 -16.38
CA LYS A 222 -4.41 25.91 -16.14
C LYS A 222 -5.60 24.99 -16.43
N ILE A 223 -5.56 24.29 -17.58
CA ILE A 223 -6.64 23.39 -18.01
C ILE A 223 -6.73 22.19 -17.05
N TYR A 224 -5.61 21.54 -16.73
CA TYR A 224 -5.57 20.35 -15.88
C TYR A 224 -6.00 20.68 -14.44
N SER A 225 -5.54 21.78 -13.85
CA SER A 225 -6.01 22.24 -12.54
C SER A 225 -7.51 22.56 -12.53
N LYS A 226 -8.06 23.14 -13.62
CA LYS A 226 -9.49 23.42 -13.73
C LYS A 226 -10.32 22.14 -13.96
N LEU A 227 -9.75 21.12 -14.61
CA LEU A 227 -10.32 19.78 -14.78
C LEU A 227 -10.41 19.03 -13.43
N ILE A 228 -9.35 19.05 -12.63
CA ILE A 228 -9.34 18.49 -11.26
C ILE A 228 -10.41 19.18 -10.40
N LYS A 229 -10.50 20.52 -10.44
CA LYS A 229 -11.52 21.28 -9.69
C LYS A 229 -12.96 20.94 -10.12
N ASN A 230 -13.20 20.57 -11.37
CA ASN A 230 -14.51 20.15 -11.89
C ASN A 230 -14.70 18.61 -11.85
N LYS A 231 -14.23 17.97 -10.76
CA LYS A 231 -14.39 16.53 -10.48
C LYS A 231 -13.89 15.60 -11.60
N GLY A 232 -12.94 16.08 -12.43
CA GLY A 232 -12.34 15.31 -13.51
C GLY A 232 -13.02 15.41 -14.88
N SER A 233 -13.99 16.32 -15.06
CA SER A 233 -14.62 16.60 -16.37
C SER A 233 -14.77 18.10 -16.64
N LEU A 234 -14.75 18.50 -17.92
CA LEU A 234 -14.99 19.87 -18.39
C LEU A 234 -15.80 19.81 -19.67
N ALA A 235 -16.87 20.60 -19.79
CA ALA A 235 -17.71 20.70 -21.00
C ALA A 235 -17.02 21.49 -22.15
N PHE A 236 -15.70 21.37 -22.27
CA PHE A 236 -14.87 22.01 -23.30
C PHE A 236 -14.18 20.93 -24.12
N ASN A 237 -14.26 21.02 -25.43
CA ASN A 237 -13.58 20.14 -26.37
C ASN A 237 -12.81 20.98 -27.41
N ASP A 238 -12.27 20.35 -28.45
CA ASP A 238 -11.48 21.05 -29.46
C ASP A 238 -12.30 21.94 -30.42
N ASN A 239 -13.63 21.91 -30.30
CA ASN A 239 -14.60 22.65 -31.11
C ASN A 239 -15.27 23.84 -30.37
N SER A 240 -15.23 23.89 -29.03
CA SER A 240 -15.83 24.96 -28.18
C SER A 240 -15.53 26.39 -28.62
N ASN A 241 -16.40 27.35 -28.28
CA ASN A 241 -16.31 28.73 -28.78
C ASN A 241 -14.96 29.39 -28.36
N PRO A 242 -14.26 30.08 -29.28
CA PRO A 242 -13.09 30.89 -28.94
C PRO A 242 -13.28 31.82 -27.73
N GLU A 243 -14.45 32.42 -27.56
CA GLU A 243 -14.74 33.35 -26.47
C GLU A 243 -14.95 32.64 -25.13
N GLU A 244 -15.69 31.53 -25.11
CA GLU A 244 -15.85 30.67 -23.92
C GLU A 244 -14.49 30.18 -23.42
N ILE A 245 -13.61 29.75 -24.34
CA ILE A 245 -12.24 29.33 -24.04
C ILE A 245 -11.43 30.50 -23.46
N ARG A 246 -11.52 31.69 -24.07
CA ARG A 246 -10.80 32.89 -23.61
C ARG A 246 -11.25 33.31 -22.21
N ASN A 247 -12.56 33.37 -21.98
CA ASN A 247 -13.15 33.76 -20.69
C ASN A 247 -12.87 32.71 -19.60
N THR A 248 -12.85 31.42 -19.96
CA THR A 248 -12.68 30.33 -18.98
C THR A 248 -11.22 30.05 -18.61
N PHE A 249 -10.27 30.20 -19.55
CA PHE A 249 -8.87 29.77 -19.38
C PHE A 249 -7.84 30.88 -19.62
N ASN A 250 -8.26 32.08 -20.03
CA ASN A 250 -7.40 33.21 -20.41
C ASN A 250 -6.27 32.81 -21.37
N MET A 251 -6.68 32.25 -22.53
CA MET A 251 -5.81 31.81 -23.62
C MET A 251 -6.58 31.77 -24.95
N SER A 252 -5.87 31.64 -26.08
CA SER A 252 -6.50 31.49 -27.40
C SER A 252 -7.02 30.06 -27.64
N LYS A 253 -7.97 29.88 -28.57
CA LYS A 253 -8.39 28.54 -29.04
C LYS A 253 -7.23 27.72 -29.61
N SER A 254 -6.22 28.37 -30.20
CA SER A 254 -5.00 27.69 -30.68
C SER A 254 -4.14 27.17 -29.52
N SER A 255 -3.89 28.02 -28.52
CA SER A 255 -3.21 27.65 -27.25
C SER A 255 -3.93 26.48 -26.57
N PHE A 256 -5.26 26.56 -26.46
CA PHE A 256 -6.10 25.52 -25.90
C PHE A 256 -5.99 24.20 -26.67
N LYS A 257 -6.17 24.20 -28.00
CA LYS A 257 -6.01 22.98 -28.83
C LYS A 257 -4.60 22.37 -28.73
N LYS A 258 -3.55 23.20 -28.60
CA LYS A 258 -2.16 22.74 -28.37
C LYS A 258 -2.01 22.09 -26.98
N ALA A 259 -2.49 22.74 -25.93
CA ALA A 259 -2.39 22.28 -24.56
C ALA A 259 -3.17 20.96 -24.33
N ILE A 260 -4.42 20.86 -24.78
CA ILE A 260 -5.21 19.62 -24.69
C ILE A 260 -4.60 18.50 -25.54
N GLY A 261 -4.00 18.83 -26.69
CA GLY A 261 -3.23 17.88 -27.50
C GLY A 261 -2.00 17.34 -26.76
N ASN A 262 -1.29 18.19 -26.01
CA ASN A 262 -0.15 17.79 -25.17
C ASN A 262 -0.59 16.93 -23.98
N LEU A 263 -1.69 17.29 -23.30
CA LEU A 263 -2.29 16.49 -22.22
C LEU A 263 -2.75 15.10 -22.71
N MET A 264 -3.39 15.03 -23.89
CA MET A 264 -3.86 13.77 -24.49
C MET A 264 -2.69 12.88 -24.93
N LYS A 265 -1.63 13.45 -25.55
CA LYS A 265 -0.39 12.71 -25.87
C LYS A 265 0.25 12.08 -24.64
N ARG A 266 0.22 12.79 -23.50
CA ARG A 266 0.70 12.31 -22.19
C ARG A 266 -0.26 11.33 -21.50
N LYS A 267 -1.40 10.97 -22.12
CA LYS A 267 -2.47 10.13 -21.56
C LYS A 267 -3.03 10.63 -20.21
N LEU A 268 -3.09 11.95 -20.03
CA LEU A 268 -3.64 12.58 -18.82
C LEU A 268 -5.14 12.86 -18.97
N ILE A 269 -5.59 13.08 -20.20
CA ILE A 269 -6.99 13.36 -20.54
C ILE A 269 -7.46 12.55 -21.75
N VAL A 270 -8.77 12.40 -21.86
CA VAL A 270 -9.48 11.98 -23.07
C VAL A 270 -10.36 13.14 -23.53
N ILE A 271 -10.38 13.41 -24.84
CA ILE A 271 -11.38 14.29 -25.44
C ILE A 271 -12.55 13.42 -25.88
N THR A 272 -13.76 13.74 -25.42
CA THR A 272 -15.01 13.11 -25.85
C THR A 272 -15.84 14.13 -26.64
N ARG A 273 -16.98 13.70 -27.21
CA ARG A 273 -17.90 14.64 -27.88
C ARG A 273 -18.40 15.73 -26.91
N ASN A 274 -18.56 15.36 -25.63
CA ASN A 274 -19.17 16.20 -24.61
C ASN A 274 -18.15 17.11 -23.90
N GLY A 275 -16.84 16.91 -24.11
CA GLY A 275 -15.83 17.70 -23.44
C GLY A 275 -14.46 17.04 -23.30
N ILE A 276 -13.83 17.28 -22.16
CA ILE A 276 -12.55 16.71 -21.72
C ILE A 276 -12.76 16.00 -20.39
N GLU A 277 -12.22 14.80 -20.27
CA GLU A 277 -12.29 13.94 -19.08
C GLU A 277 -10.88 13.48 -18.67
N LEU A 278 -10.68 13.17 -17.39
CA LEU A 278 -9.45 12.49 -16.94
C LEU A 278 -9.31 11.08 -17.57
N ALA A 279 -8.08 10.70 -17.88
CA ALA A 279 -7.78 9.42 -18.50
C ALA A 279 -7.70 8.26 -17.48
N ASN A 280 -8.83 7.60 -17.24
CA ASN A 280 -8.92 6.39 -16.40
C ASN A 280 -8.78 5.10 -17.25
N GLU A 281 -8.41 3.98 -16.62
CA GLU A 281 -8.15 2.68 -17.31
C GLU A 281 -9.35 2.12 -18.10
N LYS A 282 -10.57 2.54 -17.77
CA LYS A 282 -11.79 2.20 -18.53
C LYS A 282 -11.87 2.98 -19.86
N ASN A 283 -11.52 4.27 -19.86
CA ASN A 283 -11.64 5.15 -21.03
C ASN A 283 -10.51 4.97 -22.06
N THR A 284 -9.35 4.43 -21.66
CA THR A 284 -8.24 4.16 -22.59
C THR A 284 -8.46 2.94 -23.50
N LYS A 285 -9.39 2.03 -23.15
CA LYS A 285 -9.76 0.89 -23.99
C LYS A 285 -10.60 1.33 -25.21
N SER A 286 -11.73 2.00 -24.98
CA SER A 286 -12.64 2.45 -26.06
C SER A 286 -11.97 3.33 -27.12
N ASN A 287 -10.95 4.12 -26.75
CA ASN A 287 -10.19 4.95 -27.70
C ASN A 287 -9.36 4.13 -28.71
N ASN A 288 -8.90 2.94 -28.35
CA ASN A 288 -8.18 2.06 -29.29
C ASN A 288 -9.14 1.43 -30.30
N ASP A 289 -10.37 1.11 -29.88
CA ASP A 289 -11.37 0.54 -30.78
C ASP A 289 -11.96 1.59 -31.75
N PHE A 290 -12.11 2.86 -31.31
CA PHE A 290 -12.42 3.99 -32.20
C PHE A 290 -11.32 4.27 -33.25
N LYS A 291 -10.05 4.06 -32.91
CA LYS A 291 -8.94 4.10 -33.89
C LYS A 291 -8.97 2.89 -34.85
N LYS A 292 -9.36 1.70 -34.39
CA LYS A 292 -9.55 0.52 -35.26
C LYS A 292 -10.68 0.71 -36.28
N SER A 293 -11.80 1.34 -35.90
CA SER A 293 -12.93 1.54 -36.81
C SER A 293 -12.62 2.61 -37.88
N SER A 294 -12.12 3.78 -37.48
CA SER A 294 -11.71 4.83 -38.43
C SER A 294 -10.57 4.40 -39.35
N GLY A 295 -9.62 3.60 -38.85
CA GLY A 295 -8.53 3.03 -39.64
C GLY A 295 -8.98 2.04 -40.73
N ARG A 296 -10.15 1.39 -40.59
CA ARG A 296 -10.73 0.54 -41.65
C ARG A 296 -11.36 1.38 -42.76
N TYR A 297 -12.09 2.44 -42.42
CA TYR A 297 -12.79 3.30 -43.38
C TYR A 297 -11.82 3.93 -44.40
N ASN A 298 -10.72 4.52 -43.91
CA ASN A 298 -9.68 5.10 -44.77
C ASN A 298 -8.93 4.07 -45.65
N LYS A 299 -8.96 2.78 -45.29
CA LYS A 299 -8.31 1.72 -46.09
C LYS A 299 -9.13 1.34 -47.33
N SER A 300 -10.45 1.56 -47.31
CA SER A 300 -11.33 1.35 -48.47
C SER A 300 -11.05 2.37 -49.58
N ASN A 301 -11.05 3.66 -49.25
CA ASN A 301 -10.85 4.74 -50.23
C ASN A 301 -9.47 4.71 -50.91
N ASN A 302 -8.44 4.18 -50.25
CA ASN A 302 -7.11 4.03 -50.86
C ASN A 302 -7.02 2.87 -51.86
N ASN A 303 -7.92 1.89 -51.84
CA ASN A 303 -7.97 0.86 -52.89
C ASN A 303 -8.60 1.42 -54.17
N TYR A 304 -9.67 2.22 -54.06
CA TYR A 304 -10.31 2.89 -55.20
C TYR A 304 -9.38 3.83 -55.97
N LYS A 305 -8.38 4.44 -55.31
CA LYS A 305 -7.37 5.27 -55.99
C LYS A 305 -6.22 4.47 -56.62
N LYS A 306 -6.12 3.16 -56.39
CA LYS A 306 -4.95 2.35 -56.82
C LYS A 306 -5.15 1.57 -58.12
N SER A 307 -6.34 1.62 -58.71
CA SER A 307 -6.66 0.99 -60.01
C SER A 307 -6.22 1.82 -61.23
N ASN A 308 -6.23 3.15 -61.12
CA ASN A 308 -6.27 4.02 -62.31
C ASN A 308 -4.90 4.49 -62.85
N ASN A 309 -3.79 4.24 -62.13
CA ASN A 309 -2.44 4.54 -62.63
C ASN A 309 -1.72 3.28 -63.13
N ARG A 310 -1.99 2.91 -64.38
CA ARG A 310 -1.18 2.00 -65.19
C ARG A 310 -0.94 2.61 -66.57
N TYR A 311 0.18 3.31 -66.78
CA TYR A 311 0.81 3.43 -68.10
C TYR A 311 2.34 3.59 -67.95
N ASP A 312 3.04 2.79 -68.75
CA ASP A 312 4.43 2.85 -69.28
C ASP A 312 5.67 3.14 -68.40
N LYS A 313 6.45 2.06 -68.17
CA LYS A 313 7.82 1.73 -68.68
C LYS A 313 8.81 2.87 -69.07
N PRO A 314 10.15 2.61 -69.05
CA PRO A 314 10.84 1.31 -69.18
C PRO A 314 11.76 0.90 -68.01
N LYS A 315 12.56 -0.15 -68.22
CA LYS A 315 13.46 -0.79 -67.23
C LYS A 315 14.92 -0.62 -67.63
N ASP A 316 15.79 -0.47 -66.62
CA ASP A 316 17.14 -1.05 -66.49
C ASP A 316 17.53 -0.99 -64.99
N GLY A 317 18.43 -1.79 -64.41
CA GLY A 317 19.11 -2.97 -64.94
C GLY A 317 20.56 -3.13 -64.46
N TYR A 318 20.82 -3.71 -63.27
CA TYR A 318 22.14 -4.31 -62.91
C TYR A 318 22.08 -5.23 -61.66
N LYS A 319 23.04 -6.15 -61.55
CA LYS A 319 23.32 -7.07 -60.41
C LYS A 319 24.83 -7.13 -60.12
N LYS A 320 25.23 -7.39 -58.87
CA LYS A 320 26.45 -8.08 -58.34
C LYS A 320 26.38 -8.01 -56.78
N THR A 321 26.53 -9.06 -55.95
CA THR A 321 27.72 -9.86 -55.55
C THR A 321 28.87 -9.00 -54.98
N ASN A 322 29.59 -9.32 -53.89
CA ASN A 322 29.61 -10.44 -52.91
C ASN A 322 30.30 -9.93 -51.60
N ASP A 323 30.76 -10.65 -50.56
CA ASP A 323 30.93 -12.10 -50.26
C ASP A 323 30.70 -12.42 -48.75
N ARG A 324 31.56 -13.23 -48.10
CA ARG A 324 31.55 -13.70 -46.69
C ARG A 324 32.72 -13.11 -45.88
N TYR A 325 32.72 -13.28 -44.54
CA TYR A 325 33.86 -13.81 -43.74
C TYR A 325 33.40 -14.23 -42.32
N ASP A 326 34.29 -14.80 -41.49
CA ASP A 326 33.94 -15.68 -40.35
C ASP A 326 34.92 -15.61 -39.15
N LYS A 327 34.44 -16.03 -37.97
CA LYS A 327 35.13 -16.46 -36.72
C LYS A 327 35.86 -15.47 -35.77
N SER A 328 35.75 -15.86 -34.48
CA SER A 328 36.71 -15.66 -33.35
C SER A 328 36.70 -14.31 -32.59
N LYS A 329 37.02 -14.22 -31.28
CA LYS A 329 37.16 -15.25 -30.21
C LYS A 329 37.18 -14.62 -28.78
N ASP A 330 36.98 -15.49 -27.77
CA ASP A 330 37.48 -15.48 -26.37
C ASP A 330 37.25 -14.27 -25.41
N GLY A 331 37.16 -14.53 -24.09
CA GLY A 331 37.48 -13.53 -23.05
C GLY A 331 36.61 -13.40 -21.78
N TYR A 332 36.47 -14.45 -20.93
CA TYR A 332 36.97 -14.49 -19.52
C TYR A 332 36.26 -15.49 -18.58
N ASN A 333 37.10 -16.23 -17.85
CA ASN A 333 36.86 -17.12 -16.70
C ASN A 333 37.10 -16.35 -15.38
N ASP A 334 36.89 -16.83 -14.14
CA ASP A 334 36.07 -17.88 -13.48
C ASP A 334 36.34 -17.75 -11.94
N PHE A 335 35.89 -18.70 -11.11
CA PHE A 335 36.19 -18.94 -9.69
C PHE A 335 35.44 -18.07 -8.65
N GLY A 336 35.00 -18.64 -7.52
CA GLY A 336 35.06 -20.04 -7.09
C GLY A 336 34.17 -20.37 -5.88
N LYS A 337 34.03 -21.66 -5.56
CA LYS A 337 33.18 -22.19 -4.45
C LYS A 337 33.93 -23.18 -3.56
N ASN A 338 33.37 -23.36 -2.35
CA ASN A 338 33.49 -24.49 -1.41
C ASN A 338 34.66 -24.53 -0.40
N LYS A 339 34.28 -24.45 0.89
CA LYS A 339 34.34 -25.52 1.92
C LYS A 339 35.60 -26.42 1.92
N LYS A 340 36.25 -26.69 3.06
CA LYS A 340 35.67 -27.44 4.22
C LYS A 340 36.60 -27.45 5.46
N THR A 341 36.02 -27.67 6.65
CA THR A 341 36.58 -28.32 7.89
C THR A 341 37.89 -27.85 8.54
N TYR A 342 37.91 -27.76 9.88
CA TYR A 342 38.65 -28.71 10.77
C TYR A 342 38.11 -28.66 12.23
N ARG A 343 38.76 -29.36 13.19
CA ARG A 343 38.20 -29.78 14.52
C ARG A 343 38.85 -29.12 15.75
N ASN A 344 38.09 -29.09 16.86
CA ASN A 344 38.48 -28.89 18.27
C ASN A 344 39.93 -29.27 18.69
N ARG A 345 40.53 -28.47 19.61
CA ARG A 345 40.89 -28.93 20.98
C ARG A 345 41.37 -27.82 21.96
N LYS A 346 40.72 -27.79 23.13
CA LYS A 346 41.14 -27.46 24.53
C LYS A 346 42.38 -26.57 24.89
N SER A 347 42.14 -25.84 26.00
CA SER A 347 42.98 -25.63 27.22
C SER A 347 44.09 -24.58 27.28
N GLY A 348 44.18 -23.92 28.46
CA GLY A 348 45.14 -22.86 28.81
C GLY A 348 44.51 -21.46 28.70
N LYS A 349 44.48 -20.63 29.74
CA LYS A 349 44.93 -20.81 31.14
C LYS A 349 44.00 -20.04 32.08
#